data_AF-A0A6G3TQM7-F1
#
_entry.id   AF-A0A6G3TQM7-F1
#
_cell.length_a   1.000
_cell.length_b   1.000
_cell.length_c   1.000
_cell.angle_alpha   90.00
_cell.angle_beta   90.00
_cell.angle_gamma   90.00
#
_symmetry.space_group_name_H-M   'P 1'
#
loop_
_entity.id
_entity.type
_entity.pdbx_description
1 polymer ?
#
loop_
_entity_poly.entity_id
_entity_poly.type
_entity_poly.pdbx_seq_one_letter_code
_entity_poly.pdbx_strand_id
1 'polypeptide(L)'
;MADLLYLRHSTDKQTDARQRHALAALLAAGAPAYEDPATSSRVLSVHRAGFKQLLDEAAVGDTIRIADAARLFRSVADIIALRPVLIRRGLHLRVESGLLSGIDLASDDPGTKMMVSVLAAVLEFQRDMISENTREGVAAAEAAGKTLGRPAALDEGEVVELVEAYREGAAVKALARQYGIAPKTVRRVLDAAGARDVPDDLSALDEGEDQDDVADGPAAPADPVAVVDVPGLVAEHLADVADDAVRQALADGQTIRRGQGYSVRVTAPVSVHAAMIEHSATALMQSPAGRKAHRIHSDRVTSARTAS
;
A
#
# COMPACT_ATOMS: atom_id res chain seq x y z
N MET A 1 23.47 27.71 27.70
CA MET A 1 22.15 27.11 27.89
C MET A 1 21.17 27.95 27.11
N ALA A 2 20.78 27.46 25.94
CA ALA A 2 19.78 28.04 25.08
C ALA A 2 18.52 27.16 25.07
N ASP A 3 17.37 27.77 24.77
CA ASP A 3 16.15 27.04 24.44
C ASP A 3 16.15 26.72 22.94
N LEU A 4 15.92 25.46 22.57
CA LEU A 4 15.82 24.98 21.20
C LEU A 4 14.41 24.45 20.98
N LEU A 5 13.69 24.97 19.99
CA LEU A 5 12.28 24.65 19.80
C LEU A 5 12.12 23.54 18.76
N TYR A 6 11.27 22.55 19.05
CA TYR A 6 10.95 21.50 18.09
C TYR A 6 9.46 21.46 17.77
N LEU A 7 9.14 21.53 16.47
CA LEU A 7 7.77 21.52 15.94
C LEU A 7 7.58 20.39 14.92
N ARG A 8 6.43 19.71 14.99
CA ARG A 8 6.06 18.65 14.02
C ARG A 8 4.59 18.70 13.66
N HIS A 9 4.28 18.54 12.37
CA HIS A 9 2.92 18.34 11.89
C HIS A 9 2.86 17.26 10.80
N SER A 10 1.75 16.51 10.74
CA SER A 10 1.64 15.29 9.92
C SER A 10 1.14 15.54 8.50
N THR A 11 0.57 16.70 8.22
CA THR A 11 0.04 17.08 6.90
C THR A 11 0.24 18.58 6.68
N ASP A 12 0.51 19.02 5.45
CA ASP A 12 0.70 20.45 5.10
C ASP A 12 -0.50 21.35 5.44
N LYS A 13 -1.68 20.75 5.68
CA LYS A 13 -2.91 21.46 6.04
C LYS A 13 -3.20 21.48 7.54
N GLN A 14 -2.32 20.94 8.39
CA GLN A 14 -2.47 21.02 9.85
C GLN A 14 -1.65 22.17 10.44
N THR A 15 -2.39 23.09 11.02
CA THR A 15 -1.95 24.26 11.78
C THR A 15 -0.99 23.87 12.91
N ASP A 16 0.28 24.21 12.74
CA ASP A 16 1.24 24.33 13.84
C ASP A 16 0.90 25.51 14.77
N ALA A 17 -0.14 26.30 14.47
CA ALA A 17 -0.62 27.42 15.25
C ALA A 17 -0.76 27.12 16.76
N ARG A 18 -1.27 25.93 17.15
CA ARG A 18 -1.35 25.55 18.57
C ARG A 18 0.05 25.41 19.20
N GLN A 19 1.00 24.86 18.45
CA GLN A 19 2.38 24.68 18.91
C GLN A 19 3.10 26.03 19.00
N ARG A 20 2.97 26.85 17.96
CA ARG A 20 3.52 28.21 17.92
C ARG A 20 2.95 29.08 19.02
N HIS A 21 1.66 28.96 19.33
CA HIS A 21 1.04 29.66 20.46
C HIS A 21 1.64 29.22 21.80
N ALA A 22 1.78 27.90 22.04
CA ALA A 22 2.39 27.39 23.28
C ALA A 22 3.85 27.82 23.43
N LEU A 23 4.57 28.00 22.32
CA LEU A 23 5.98 28.39 22.28
C LEU A 23 6.19 29.89 22.00
N ALA A 24 5.13 30.70 21.99
CA ALA A 24 5.17 32.08 21.48
C ALA A 24 6.19 32.96 22.21
N ALA A 25 6.29 32.83 23.54
CA ALA A 25 7.25 33.59 24.33
C ALA A 25 8.70 33.26 23.97
N LEU A 26 9.01 31.98 23.71
CA LEU A 26 10.36 31.53 23.34
C LEU A 26 10.70 31.91 21.90
N LEU A 27 9.73 31.80 20.99
CA LEU A 27 9.85 32.29 19.62
C LEU A 27 10.12 33.80 19.59
N ALA A 28 9.40 34.58 20.39
CA ALA A 28 9.62 36.02 20.50
C ALA A 28 10.98 36.37 21.12
N ALA A 29 11.51 35.51 21.99
CA ALA A 29 12.86 35.63 22.55
C ALA A 29 13.98 35.24 21.56
N GLY A 30 13.64 34.78 20.35
CA GLY A 30 14.60 34.41 19.32
C GLY A 30 15.17 32.99 19.44
N ALA A 31 14.51 32.10 20.20
CA ALA A 31 14.93 30.70 20.29
C ALA A 31 14.84 30.03 18.89
N PRO A 32 15.89 29.35 18.42
CA PRO A 32 15.88 28.69 17.12
C PRO A 32 14.84 27.57 17.09
N ALA A 33 14.12 27.48 15.98
CA ALA A 33 13.05 26.51 15.77
C ALA A 33 13.44 25.51 14.67
N TYR A 34 13.24 24.23 14.97
CA TYR A 34 13.49 23.12 14.07
C TYR A 34 12.19 22.40 13.78
N GLU A 35 11.90 22.20 12.50
CA GLU A 35 10.60 21.77 12.04
C GLU A 35 10.67 20.49 11.21
N ASP A 36 9.73 19.58 11.45
CA ASP A 36 9.50 18.41 10.60
C ASP A 36 8.09 18.49 9.99
N PRO A 37 7.92 19.22 8.87
CA PRO A 37 6.66 19.31 8.15
C PRO A 37 6.31 17.98 7.48
N ALA A 38 5.00 17.75 7.27
CA ALA A 38 4.45 16.56 6.63
C ALA A 38 5.01 15.21 7.17
N THR A 39 5.51 15.18 8.41
CA THR A 39 6.22 14.03 8.95
C THR A 39 5.30 13.21 9.83
N SER A 40 5.10 11.95 9.43
CA SER A 40 4.28 10.99 10.16
C SER A 40 4.82 10.79 11.58
N SER A 41 3.92 10.66 12.56
CA SER A 41 4.29 10.26 13.91
C SER A 41 4.92 8.86 13.95
N ARG A 42 4.77 8.06 12.89
CA ARG A 42 5.37 6.71 12.78
C ARG A 42 6.90 6.73 12.66
N VAL A 43 7.48 7.84 12.19
CA VAL A 43 8.94 8.00 12.12
C VAL A 43 9.45 8.32 13.52
N LEU A 44 10.37 7.51 14.05
CA LEU A 44 11.03 7.78 15.33
C LEU A 44 11.69 9.15 15.29
N SER A 45 11.63 9.91 16.39
CA SER A 45 12.14 11.29 16.47
C SER A 45 13.57 11.42 15.94
N VAL A 46 14.45 10.49 16.33
CA VAL A 46 15.86 10.46 15.94
C VAL A 46 16.11 10.30 14.43
N HIS A 47 15.11 9.86 13.66
CA HIS A 47 15.19 9.70 12.21
C HIS A 47 14.54 10.86 11.44
N ARG A 48 14.01 11.86 12.15
CA ARG A 48 13.40 13.03 11.52
C ARG A 48 14.46 14.09 11.25
N ALA A 49 14.40 14.73 10.10
CA ALA A 49 15.47 15.60 9.62
C ALA A 49 15.64 16.84 10.53
N GLY A 50 14.53 17.50 10.89
CA GLY A 50 14.54 18.67 11.76
C GLY A 50 15.00 18.33 13.17
N PHE A 51 14.51 17.23 13.74
CA PHE A 51 14.96 16.80 15.07
C PHE A 51 16.44 16.37 15.09
N LYS A 52 16.92 15.72 14.03
CA LYS A 52 18.33 15.36 13.90
C LYS A 52 19.20 16.62 13.82
N GLN A 53 18.80 17.60 13.02
CA GLN A 53 19.50 18.88 12.92
C GLN A 53 19.57 19.57 14.29
N LEU A 54 18.46 19.64 15.01
CA LEU A 54 18.42 20.18 16.38
C LEU A 54 19.44 19.48 17.27
N LEU A 55 19.46 18.15 17.25
CA LEU A 55 20.38 17.36 18.05
C LEU A 55 21.85 17.57 17.66
N ASP A 56 22.14 17.87 16.39
CA ASP A 56 23.50 18.13 15.89
C ASP A 56 24.00 19.53 16.26
N GLU A 57 23.10 20.52 16.37
CA GLU A 57 23.42 21.90 16.74
C GLU A 57 23.37 22.14 18.26
N ALA A 58 22.69 21.29 19.03
CA ALA A 58 22.54 21.44 20.47
C ALA A 58 23.86 21.28 21.24
N ALA A 59 24.12 22.22 22.16
CA ALA A 59 25.25 22.17 23.07
C ALA A 59 24.86 21.60 24.44
N VAL A 60 25.86 21.17 25.21
CA VAL A 60 25.66 20.68 26.59
C VAL A 60 24.98 21.76 27.44
N GLY A 61 23.91 21.37 28.14
CA GLY A 61 23.07 22.25 28.97
C GLY A 61 21.94 22.94 28.22
N ASP A 62 21.80 22.75 26.91
CA ASP A 62 20.67 23.30 26.16
C ASP A 62 19.36 22.56 26.47
N THR A 63 18.24 23.28 26.35
CA THR A 63 16.91 22.76 26.66
C THR A 63 16.08 22.65 25.39
N ILE A 64 15.68 21.44 25.05
CA ILE A 64 14.71 21.17 23.99
C ILE A 64 13.32 21.47 24.51
N ARG A 65 12.59 22.38 23.85
CA ARG A 65 11.24 22.80 24.20
C ARG A 65 10.26 22.31 23.15
N ILE A 66 9.25 21.56 23.58
CA ILE A 66 8.17 21.06 22.74
C ILE A 66 6.83 21.49 23.27
N ALA A 67 5.88 21.79 22.38
CA ALA A 67 4.55 22.21 22.81
C ALA A 67 3.78 21.08 23.53
N ASP A 68 3.93 19.84 23.07
CA ASP A 68 3.20 18.66 23.57
C ASP A 68 4.05 17.41 23.32
N ALA A 69 4.02 16.44 24.24
CA ALA A 69 4.75 15.19 24.13
C ALA A 69 4.43 14.42 22.84
N ALA A 70 3.19 14.48 22.35
CA ALA A 70 2.77 13.84 21.09
C ALA A 70 3.46 14.41 19.82
N ARG A 71 4.15 15.55 19.95
CA ARG A 71 4.94 16.15 18.86
C ARG A 71 6.28 15.47 18.71
N LEU A 72 6.88 15.06 19.82
CA LEU A 72 8.14 14.36 19.82
C LEU A 72 7.90 12.84 19.77
N PHE A 73 7.20 12.28 20.75
CA PHE A 73 7.08 10.83 20.96
C PHE A 73 5.75 10.26 20.48
N ARG A 74 5.78 9.05 19.90
CA ARG A 74 4.58 8.29 19.52
C ARG A 74 4.15 7.31 20.60
N SER A 75 5.08 6.85 21.43
CA SER A 75 4.87 5.80 22.42
C SER A 75 5.72 6.01 23.67
N VAL A 76 5.41 5.23 24.71
CA VAL A 76 6.22 5.11 25.93
C VAL A 76 7.63 4.62 25.62
N ALA A 77 7.75 3.67 24.71
CA ALA A 77 9.04 3.15 24.29
C ALA A 77 9.91 4.25 23.65
N ASP A 78 9.30 5.18 22.89
CA ASP A 78 10.05 6.25 22.22
C ASP A 78 10.71 7.19 23.24
N ILE A 79 10.00 7.59 24.30
CA ILE A 79 10.55 8.47 25.33
C ILE A 79 11.61 7.75 26.18
N ILE A 80 11.36 6.49 26.53
CA ILE A 80 12.32 5.67 27.27
C ILE A 80 13.60 5.46 26.45
N ALA A 81 13.49 5.31 25.12
CA ALA A 81 14.64 5.15 24.23
C ALA A 81 15.39 6.48 24.00
N LEU A 82 14.69 7.62 23.91
CA LEU A 82 15.33 8.91 23.67
C LEU A 82 16.02 9.47 24.92
N ARG A 83 15.43 9.28 26.10
CA ARG A 83 15.93 9.87 27.36
C ARG A 83 17.42 9.58 27.62
N PRO A 84 17.94 8.35 27.49
CA PRO A 84 19.37 8.07 27.62
C PRO A 84 20.26 8.84 26.62
N VAL A 85 19.76 9.13 25.42
CA VAL A 85 20.50 9.90 24.41
C VAL A 85 20.65 11.35 24.88
N LEU A 86 19.57 11.94 25.40
CA LEU A 86 19.57 13.32 25.89
C LEU A 86 20.43 13.47 27.14
N ILE A 87 20.32 12.54 28.10
CA ILE A 87 21.15 12.51 29.32
C ILE A 87 22.64 12.44 28.97
N ARG A 88 23.03 11.53 28.07
CA ARG A 88 24.44 11.40 27.65
C ARG A 88 24.99 12.65 26.96
N ARG A 89 24.11 13.42 26.29
CA ARG A 89 24.47 14.69 25.65
C ARG A 89 24.35 15.89 26.60
N GLY A 90 23.90 15.68 27.85
CA GLY A 90 23.66 16.75 28.81
C GLY A 90 22.57 17.72 28.35
N LEU A 91 21.56 17.22 27.62
CA LEU A 91 20.44 18.02 27.10
C LEU A 91 19.22 17.86 28.00
N HIS A 92 18.48 18.95 28.16
CA HIS A 92 17.19 18.97 28.87
C HIS A 92 16.04 18.83 27.88
N LEU A 93 14.90 18.29 28.33
CA LEU A 93 13.69 18.17 27.52
C LEU A 93 12.46 18.59 28.31
N ARG A 94 11.82 19.69 27.89
CA ARG A 94 10.63 20.22 28.54
C ARG A 94 9.45 20.31 27.60
N VAL A 95 8.28 19.99 28.14
CA VAL A 95 6.98 20.11 27.47
C VAL A 95 6.26 21.34 27.99
N GLU A 96 5.69 22.16 27.12
CA GLU A 96 4.97 23.38 27.55
C GLU A 96 3.52 23.09 27.97
N SER A 97 2.86 22.13 27.33
CA SER A 97 1.42 21.87 27.55
C SER A 97 1.13 20.40 27.85
N GLY A 98 0.05 20.17 28.61
CA GLY A 98 -0.43 18.83 28.96
C GLY A 98 0.13 18.30 30.28
N LEU A 99 -0.06 17.00 30.52
CA LEU A 99 0.27 16.33 31.78
C LEU A 99 1.77 16.30 32.11
N LEU A 100 2.62 16.46 31.09
CA LEU A 100 4.08 16.47 31.22
C LEU A 100 4.65 17.89 31.36
N SER A 101 3.80 18.90 31.46
CA SER A 101 4.24 20.30 31.58
C SER A 101 4.98 20.54 32.89
N GLY A 102 6.06 21.32 32.83
CA GLY A 102 6.87 21.68 33.99
C GLY A 102 7.88 20.62 34.43
N ILE A 103 7.96 19.49 33.75
CA ILE A 103 8.90 18.40 34.05
C ILE A 103 10.02 18.41 33.02
N ASP A 104 11.27 18.31 33.48
CA ASP A 104 12.38 17.96 32.60
C ASP A 104 12.46 16.44 32.43
N LEU A 105 12.00 15.97 31.28
CA LEU A 105 11.92 14.56 30.93
C LEU A 105 13.30 13.91 30.76
N ALA A 106 14.35 14.72 30.59
CA ALA A 106 15.74 14.27 30.47
C ALA A 106 16.53 14.37 31.79
N SER A 107 15.91 14.81 32.91
CA SER A 107 16.57 14.81 34.22
C SER A 107 16.92 13.38 34.64
N ASP A 108 18.17 13.14 35.08
CA ASP A 108 18.68 11.82 35.48
C ASP A 108 18.45 11.50 36.97
N ASP A 109 17.28 11.84 37.49
CA ASP A 109 16.87 11.46 38.83
C ASP A 109 15.87 10.26 38.80
N PRO A 110 15.92 9.37 39.81
CA PRO A 110 15.01 8.23 39.88
C PRO A 110 13.53 8.60 39.90
N GLY A 111 13.18 9.77 40.46
CA GLY A 111 11.80 10.26 40.55
C GLY A 111 11.23 10.60 39.17
N THR A 112 11.96 11.37 38.37
CA THR A 112 11.63 11.66 36.98
C THR A 112 11.53 10.38 36.16
N LYS A 113 12.45 9.43 36.34
CA LYS A 113 12.38 8.14 35.63
C LYS A 113 11.09 7.38 35.93
N MET A 114 10.67 7.33 37.19
CA MET A 114 9.42 6.68 37.60
C MET A 114 8.21 7.43 37.02
N MET A 115 8.17 8.76 37.19
CA MET A 115 7.05 9.59 36.75
C MET A 115 6.87 9.54 35.23
N VAL A 116 7.97 9.61 34.46
CA VAL A 116 7.93 9.44 33.00
C VAL A 116 7.35 8.09 32.62
N SER A 117 7.77 7.00 33.28
CA SER A 117 7.24 5.66 33.00
C SER A 117 5.74 5.57 33.26
N VAL A 118 5.26 6.10 34.39
CA VAL A 118 3.84 6.09 34.76
C VAL A 118 3.01 6.93 33.79
N LEU A 119 3.43 8.18 33.52
CA LEU A 119 2.69 9.07 32.63
C LEU A 119 2.66 8.52 31.20
N ALA A 120 3.75 7.90 30.76
CA ALA A 120 3.78 7.25 29.48
C ALA A 120 2.78 6.07 29.43
N ALA A 121 2.73 5.21 30.45
CA ALA A 121 1.74 4.14 30.53
C ALA A 121 0.29 4.67 30.51
N VAL A 122 0.01 5.80 31.18
CA VAL A 122 -1.30 6.47 31.13
C VAL A 122 -1.63 6.97 29.72
N LEU A 123 -0.66 7.53 28.99
CA LEU A 123 -0.86 7.99 27.61
C LEU A 123 -1.15 6.83 26.65
N GLU A 124 -0.51 5.68 26.85
CA GLU A 124 -0.78 4.46 26.10
C GLU A 124 -2.20 3.94 26.38
N PHE A 125 -2.57 3.85 27.66
CA PHE A 125 -3.92 3.48 28.07
C PHE A 125 -5.00 4.38 27.45
N GLN A 126 -4.81 5.72 27.49
CA GLN A 126 -5.76 6.66 26.88
C GLN A 126 -5.91 6.45 25.38
N ARG A 127 -4.81 6.16 24.68
CA ARG A 127 -4.83 5.91 23.24
C ARG A 127 -5.57 4.62 22.90
N ASP A 128 -5.33 3.56 23.67
CA ASP A 128 -6.00 2.28 23.48
C ASP A 128 -7.50 2.44 23.74
N MET A 129 -7.88 3.20 24.77
CA MET A 129 -9.28 3.51 25.05
C MET A 129 -9.99 4.28 23.93
N ILE A 130 -9.32 5.26 23.30
CA ILE A 130 -9.87 5.95 22.13
C ILE A 130 -10.10 4.96 20.97
N SER A 131 -9.15 4.05 20.77
CA SER A 131 -9.24 3.02 19.72
C SER A 131 -10.39 2.05 20.00
N GLU A 132 -10.55 1.61 21.24
CA GLU A 132 -11.62 0.72 21.68
C GLU A 132 -12.99 1.36 21.50
N ASN A 133 -13.20 2.58 22.02
CA ASN A 133 -14.44 3.33 21.84
C ASN A 133 -14.79 3.56 20.37
N THR A 134 -13.77 3.78 19.52
CA THR A 134 -13.99 3.92 18.07
C THR A 134 -14.49 2.61 17.47
N ARG A 135 -13.91 1.47 17.88
CA ARG A 135 -14.32 0.15 17.41
C ARG A 135 -15.73 -0.20 17.86
N GLU A 136 -16.07 0.12 19.10
CA GLU A 136 -17.42 -0.04 19.64
C GLU A 136 -18.43 0.85 18.90
N GLY A 137 -18.08 2.10 18.63
CA GLY A 137 -18.91 3.02 17.85
C GLY A 137 -19.14 2.54 16.42
N VAL A 138 -18.11 1.99 15.78
CA VAL A 138 -18.21 1.33 14.47
C VAL A 138 -19.14 0.12 14.53
N ALA A 139 -18.96 -0.78 15.49
CA ALA A 139 -19.80 -1.95 15.66
C ALA A 139 -21.28 -1.58 15.94
N ALA A 140 -21.52 -0.55 16.75
CA ALA A 140 -22.86 -0.03 17.01
C ALA A 140 -23.50 0.60 15.75
N ALA A 141 -22.72 1.30 14.94
CA ALA A 141 -23.20 1.85 13.68
C ALA A 141 -23.54 0.76 12.65
N GLU A 142 -22.72 -0.30 12.56
CA GLU A 142 -23.00 -1.48 11.74
C GLU A 142 -24.27 -2.19 12.21
N ALA A 143 -24.43 -2.41 13.53
CA ALA A 143 -25.64 -3.01 14.11
C ALA A 143 -26.91 -2.16 13.87
N ALA A 144 -26.77 -0.83 13.77
CA ALA A 144 -27.84 0.07 13.42
C ALA A 144 -28.12 0.15 11.90
N GLY A 145 -27.46 -0.67 11.08
CA GLY A 145 -27.64 -0.71 9.62
C GLY A 145 -27.03 0.48 8.88
N LYS A 146 -26.13 1.25 9.49
CA LYS A 146 -25.44 2.35 8.80
C LYS A 146 -24.32 1.77 7.94
N THR A 147 -24.34 2.08 6.65
CA THR A 147 -23.24 1.75 5.74
C THR A 147 -22.03 2.63 6.07
N LEU A 148 -20.96 2.02 6.57
CA LEU A 148 -19.71 2.71 6.88
C LEU A 148 -18.76 2.71 5.67
N GLY A 149 -17.95 3.75 5.55
CA GLY A 149 -16.93 3.88 4.52
C GLY A 149 -17.28 4.87 3.41
N ARG A 150 -16.54 4.80 2.30
CA ARG A 150 -16.76 5.68 1.14
C ARG A 150 -18.08 5.29 0.47
N PRO A 151 -18.98 6.24 0.17
CA PRO A 151 -20.21 5.96 -0.58
C PRO A 151 -19.92 5.20 -1.87
N ALA A 152 -20.83 4.31 -2.25
CA ALA A 152 -20.80 3.66 -3.55
C ALA A 152 -20.84 4.72 -4.66
N ALA A 153 -20.13 4.44 -5.75
CA ALA A 153 -20.06 5.36 -6.89
C ALA A 153 -21.26 5.23 -7.84
N LEU A 154 -22.04 4.16 -7.68
CA LEU A 154 -23.26 3.85 -8.41
C LEU A 154 -24.31 3.42 -7.38
N ASP A 155 -25.57 3.72 -7.64
CA ASP A 155 -26.69 3.12 -6.91
C ASP A 155 -27.02 1.71 -7.42
N GLU A 156 -27.94 1.01 -6.74
CA GLU A 156 -28.30 -0.37 -7.09
C GLU A 156 -28.94 -0.49 -8.48
N GLY A 157 -29.71 0.51 -8.91
CA GLY A 157 -30.34 0.53 -10.24
C GLY A 157 -29.31 0.75 -11.35
N GLU A 158 -28.41 1.71 -11.15
CA GLU A 158 -27.29 1.97 -12.05
C GLU A 158 -26.36 0.75 -12.19
N VAL A 159 -26.19 -0.05 -11.13
CA VAL A 159 -25.44 -1.31 -11.19
C VAL A 159 -26.14 -2.33 -12.09
N VAL A 160 -27.46 -2.49 -11.97
CA VAL A 160 -28.24 -3.41 -12.80
C VAL A 160 -28.15 -2.99 -14.27
N GLU A 161 -28.43 -1.73 -14.57
CA GLU A 161 -28.34 -1.19 -15.93
C GLU A 161 -26.94 -1.35 -16.53
N LEU A 162 -25.90 -1.09 -15.75
CA LEU A 162 -24.52 -1.25 -16.19
C LEU A 162 -24.18 -2.71 -16.51
N VAL A 163 -24.66 -3.66 -15.71
CA VAL A 163 -24.44 -5.10 -15.91
C VAL A 163 -25.22 -5.59 -17.14
N GLU A 164 -26.46 -5.15 -17.32
CA GLU A 164 -27.27 -5.48 -18.50
C GLU A 164 -26.63 -4.93 -19.78
N ALA A 165 -26.27 -3.66 -19.80
CA ALA A 165 -25.59 -3.04 -20.93
C ALA A 165 -24.28 -3.77 -21.28
N TYR A 166 -23.53 -4.23 -20.27
CA TYR A 166 -22.33 -5.04 -20.50
C TYR A 166 -22.65 -6.39 -21.14
N ARG A 167 -23.70 -7.08 -20.69
CA ARG A 167 -24.17 -8.36 -21.27
C ARG A 167 -24.68 -8.20 -22.70
N GLU A 168 -25.26 -7.05 -23.03
CA GLU A 168 -25.65 -6.67 -24.40
C GLU A 168 -24.45 -6.30 -25.30
N GLY A 169 -23.22 -6.29 -24.77
CA GLY A 169 -21.99 -6.09 -25.53
C GLY A 169 -21.35 -4.70 -25.35
N ALA A 170 -21.83 -3.86 -24.43
CA ALA A 170 -21.21 -2.55 -24.19
C ALA A 170 -19.79 -2.67 -23.64
N ALA A 171 -18.85 -1.94 -24.25
CA ALA A 171 -17.46 -1.94 -23.81
C ALA A 171 -17.30 -1.24 -22.44
N VAL A 172 -16.46 -1.81 -21.56
CA VAL A 172 -16.12 -1.25 -20.23
C VAL A 172 -15.71 0.24 -20.27
N LYS A 173 -15.00 0.67 -21.32
CA LYS A 173 -14.60 2.08 -21.49
C LYS A 173 -15.77 2.99 -21.83
N ALA A 174 -16.78 2.51 -22.54
CA ALA A 174 -17.98 3.27 -22.86
C ALA A 174 -18.82 3.46 -21.59
N LEU A 175 -19.06 2.38 -20.84
CA LEU A 175 -19.76 2.41 -19.55
C LEU A 175 -19.05 3.34 -18.54
N ALA A 176 -17.72 3.28 -18.46
CA ALA A 176 -16.94 4.18 -17.59
C ALA A 176 -17.18 5.67 -17.91
N ARG A 177 -17.31 6.02 -19.19
CA ARG A 177 -17.59 7.40 -19.62
C ARG A 177 -19.03 7.80 -19.33
N GLN A 178 -19.98 6.91 -19.61
CA GLN A 178 -21.41 7.11 -19.38
C GLN A 178 -21.70 7.44 -17.91
N TYR A 179 -21.17 6.65 -16.99
CA TYR A 179 -21.39 6.82 -15.55
C TYR A 179 -20.35 7.72 -14.86
N GLY A 180 -19.41 8.32 -15.60
CA GLY A 180 -18.40 9.22 -15.04
C GLY A 180 -17.43 8.58 -14.02
N ILE A 181 -17.27 7.25 -14.06
CA ILE A 181 -16.45 6.49 -13.11
C ILE A 181 -15.21 5.89 -13.77
N ALA A 182 -14.20 5.55 -12.96
CA ALA A 182 -13.00 4.89 -13.48
C ALA A 182 -13.34 3.50 -14.08
N PRO A 183 -12.70 3.08 -15.19
CA PRO A 183 -12.88 1.74 -15.76
C PRO A 183 -12.61 0.59 -14.77
N LYS A 184 -11.76 0.84 -13.77
CA LYS A 184 -11.49 -0.11 -12.68
C LYS A 184 -12.72 -0.31 -11.79
N THR A 185 -13.51 0.74 -11.55
CA THR A 185 -14.75 0.67 -10.77
C THR A 185 -15.79 -0.16 -11.53
N VAL A 186 -15.95 0.08 -12.84
CA VAL A 186 -16.83 -0.71 -13.73
C VAL A 186 -16.47 -2.19 -13.66
N ARG A 187 -15.20 -2.55 -13.88
CA ARG A 187 -14.75 -3.97 -13.79
C ARG A 187 -15.06 -4.59 -12.44
N ARG A 188 -14.82 -3.87 -11.34
CA ARG A 188 -15.11 -4.37 -9.99
C ARG A 188 -16.60 -4.64 -9.79
N VAL A 189 -17.47 -3.79 -10.34
CA VAL A 189 -18.93 -3.98 -10.29
C VAL A 189 -19.32 -5.22 -11.10
N LEU A 190 -18.79 -5.36 -12.31
CA LEU A 190 -19.06 -6.52 -13.17
C LEU A 190 -18.55 -7.85 -12.56
N ASP A 191 -17.37 -7.83 -11.94
CA ASP A 191 -16.78 -8.99 -11.26
C ASP A 191 -17.63 -9.39 -10.04
N ALA A 192 -18.11 -8.41 -9.26
CA ALA A 192 -19.00 -8.68 -8.13
C ALA A 192 -20.38 -9.23 -8.56
N ALA A 193 -20.82 -8.89 -9.77
CA ALA A 193 -22.07 -9.38 -10.37
C ALA A 193 -21.91 -10.70 -11.15
N GLY A 194 -20.70 -11.29 -11.19
CA GLY A 194 -20.41 -12.49 -11.98
C GLY A 194 -20.57 -12.30 -13.50
N ALA A 195 -20.70 -11.06 -13.97
CA ALA A 195 -20.96 -10.76 -15.39
C ALA A 195 -19.73 -10.98 -16.28
N ARG A 196 -18.55 -11.16 -15.66
CA ARG A 196 -17.28 -11.44 -16.33
C ARG A 196 -16.75 -12.85 -16.06
N ASP A 197 -17.52 -13.67 -15.35
CA ASP A 197 -17.18 -15.06 -15.15
C ASP A 197 -17.43 -15.81 -16.46
N VAL A 198 -16.42 -16.58 -16.87
CA VAL A 198 -16.55 -17.48 -18.01
C VAL A 198 -17.33 -18.71 -17.52
N PRO A 199 -18.39 -19.16 -18.21
CA PRO A 199 -19.07 -20.40 -17.86
C PRO A 199 -18.07 -21.55 -17.79
N ASP A 200 -18.13 -22.36 -16.73
CA ASP A 200 -17.30 -23.58 -16.59
C ASP A 200 -17.58 -24.60 -17.72
N ASP A 201 -18.76 -24.50 -18.33
CA ASP A 201 -19.18 -25.32 -19.45
C ASP A 201 -19.10 -24.53 -20.76
N LEU A 202 -18.01 -24.75 -21.50
CA LEU A 202 -17.79 -24.21 -22.84
C LEU A 202 -18.67 -24.88 -23.91
N SER A 203 -19.48 -25.89 -23.57
CA SER A 203 -20.29 -26.63 -24.55
C SER A 203 -21.56 -25.90 -25.01
N ALA A 204 -21.97 -24.83 -24.31
CA ALA A 204 -23.20 -24.10 -24.63
C ALA A 204 -23.02 -22.96 -25.68
N LEU A 205 -21.84 -22.83 -26.28
CA LEU A 205 -21.55 -21.77 -27.27
C LEU A 205 -21.69 -22.21 -28.74
N ASP A 206 -22.30 -23.37 -29.02
CA ASP A 206 -22.35 -23.93 -30.39
C ASP A 206 -23.77 -24.28 -30.88
N GLU A 207 -24.71 -23.34 -30.74
CA GLU A 207 -26.00 -23.42 -31.45
C GLU A 207 -26.28 -22.08 -32.16
N GLY A 208 -25.42 -21.77 -33.14
CA GLY A 208 -25.66 -20.76 -34.17
C GLY A 208 -25.51 -21.42 -35.53
N GLU A 209 -26.63 -21.60 -36.22
CA GLU A 209 -26.79 -22.28 -37.50
C GLU A 209 -25.80 -21.78 -38.58
N ASP A 210 -24.84 -22.62 -38.98
CA ASP A 210 -24.17 -22.50 -40.27
C ASP A 210 -24.46 -23.78 -41.08
N GLN A 211 -25.24 -23.58 -42.15
CA GLN A 211 -25.73 -24.59 -43.06
C GLN A 211 -24.78 -24.69 -44.26
N ASP A 212 -24.32 -25.92 -44.50
CA ASP A 212 -23.76 -26.50 -45.74
C ASP A 212 -22.62 -25.77 -46.48
N ASP A 213 -21.42 -26.36 -46.42
CA ASP A 213 -20.80 -26.90 -47.66
C ASP A 213 -19.73 -27.96 -47.38
N VAL A 214 -19.81 -29.06 -48.11
CA VAL A 214 -19.02 -30.29 -47.98
C VAL A 214 -17.66 -30.13 -48.68
N ALA A 215 -16.54 -30.35 -47.99
CA ALA A 215 -15.32 -30.92 -48.58
C ALA A 215 -14.26 -31.34 -47.53
N ASP A 216 -13.85 -32.60 -47.61
CA ASP A 216 -12.55 -33.18 -47.23
C ASP A 216 -11.86 -32.72 -45.93
N GLY A 217 -11.81 -33.61 -44.92
CA GLY A 217 -10.68 -33.62 -44.00
C GLY A 217 -9.44 -34.15 -44.75
N PRO A 218 -8.25 -33.55 -44.58
CA PRO A 218 -7.47 -33.80 -43.36
C PRO A 218 -6.53 -32.66 -42.89
N ALA A 219 -6.35 -32.51 -41.58
CA ALA A 219 -5.06 -32.25 -40.88
C ALA A 219 -5.35 -31.71 -39.47
N ALA A 220 -4.62 -32.22 -38.46
CA ALA A 220 -4.59 -31.61 -37.13
C ALA A 220 -4.19 -30.13 -37.23
N PRO A 221 -4.85 -29.19 -36.52
CA PRO A 221 -4.51 -27.79 -36.63
C PRO A 221 -3.08 -27.58 -36.12
N ALA A 222 -2.27 -26.88 -36.92
CA ALA A 222 -0.94 -26.46 -36.53
C ALA A 222 -1.02 -25.62 -35.24
N ASP A 223 -0.17 -25.89 -34.27
CA ASP A 223 -0.12 -25.17 -33.00
C ASP A 223 0.13 -23.67 -33.23
N PRO A 224 -0.85 -22.78 -32.97
CA PRO A 224 -0.75 -21.38 -33.33
C PRO A 224 0.39 -20.69 -32.56
N VAL A 225 1.15 -19.83 -33.25
CA VAL A 225 2.27 -19.11 -32.66
C VAL A 225 1.77 -17.82 -32.02
N ALA A 226 2.02 -17.67 -30.72
CA ALA A 226 1.60 -16.51 -29.93
C ALA A 226 2.79 -15.70 -29.40
N VAL A 227 2.61 -14.38 -29.32
CA VAL A 227 3.57 -13.46 -28.69
C VAL A 227 3.09 -13.11 -27.28
N VAL A 228 3.83 -13.56 -26.26
CA VAL A 228 3.47 -13.35 -24.86
C VAL A 228 4.67 -12.79 -24.07
N ASP A 229 4.40 -11.76 -23.25
CA ASP A 229 5.39 -11.24 -22.31
C ASP A 229 5.43 -12.13 -21.05
N VAL A 230 6.52 -12.87 -20.85
CA VAL A 230 6.79 -13.71 -19.67
C VAL A 230 7.41 -12.86 -18.56
N PRO A 231 6.83 -12.78 -17.34
CA PRO A 231 7.43 -12.03 -16.22
C PRO A 231 8.81 -12.56 -15.81
N GLY A 232 9.72 -11.68 -15.37
CA GLY A 232 11.10 -12.03 -15.00
C GLY A 232 11.20 -13.18 -13.98
N LEU A 233 10.41 -13.16 -12.90
CA LEU A 233 10.37 -14.26 -11.92
C LEU A 233 9.95 -15.60 -12.52
N VAL A 234 9.11 -15.59 -13.57
CA VAL A 234 8.71 -16.81 -14.29
C VAL A 234 9.87 -17.27 -15.18
N ALA A 235 10.50 -16.34 -15.92
CA ALA A 235 11.63 -16.63 -16.78
C ALA A 235 12.86 -17.15 -16.01
N GLU A 236 13.16 -16.57 -14.85
CA GLU A 236 14.25 -17.01 -13.96
C GLU A 236 14.03 -18.45 -13.49
N HIS A 237 12.80 -18.78 -13.07
CA HIS A 237 12.49 -20.13 -12.61
C HIS A 237 12.55 -21.17 -13.75
N LEU A 238 12.03 -20.81 -14.93
CA LEU A 238 12.01 -21.70 -16.09
C LEU A 238 13.42 -21.94 -16.67
N ALA A 239 14.38 -21.06 -16.41
CA ALA A 239 15.76 -21.25 -16.84
C ALA A 239 16.40 -22.51 -16.21
N ASP A 240 15.99 -22.87 -14.99
CA ASP A 240 16.57 -23.98 -14.24
C ASP A 240 15.81 -25.31 -14.39
N VAL A 241 14.51 -25.25 -14.66
CA VAL A 241 13.60 -26.41 -14.49
C VAL A 241 12.90 -26.85 -15.79
N ALA A 242 12.90 -26.03 -16.83
CA ALA A 242 12.08 -26.29 -18.01
C ALA A 242 12.76 -27.16 -19.10
N ASP A 243 11.93 -27.76 -19.94
CA ASP A 243 12.34 -28.53 -21.11
C ASP A 243 13.10 -27.69 -22.15
N ASP A 244 13.84 -28.36 -23.05
CA ASP A 244 14.68 -27.72 -24.07
C ASP A 244 13.92 -26.72 -24.94
N ALA A 245 12.66 -27.02 -25.28
CA ALA A 245 11.81 -26.15 -26.09
C ALA A 245 11.47 -24.82 -25.38
N VAL A 246 11.21 -24.87 -24.07
CA VAL A 246 10.91 -23.68 -23.26
C VAL A 246 12.18 -22.84 -23.06
N ARG A 247 13.32 -23.49 -22.79
CA ARG A 247 14.61 -22.80 -22.67
C ARG A 247 15.01 -22.10 -23.97
N GLN A 248 14.82 -22.76 -25.11
CA GLN A 248 15.09 -22.18 -26.42
C GLN A 248 14.17 -20.97 -26.69
N ALA A 249 12.88 -21.10 -26.43
CA ALA A 249 11.92 -20.00 -26.61
C ALA A 249 12.22 -18.78 -25.72
N LEU A 250 12.70 -19.00 -24.50
CA LEU A 250 13.16 -17.92 -23.60
C LEU A 250 14.46 -17.27 -24.08
N ALA A 251 15.39 -18.06 -24.61
CA ALA A 251 16.67 -17.58 -25.16
C ALA A 251 16.47 -16.73 -26.43
N ASP A 252 15.54 -17.14 -27.29
CA ASP A 252 15.16 -16.41 -28.51
C ASP A 252 14.28 -15.19 -28.21
N GLY A 253 13.77 -15.09 -26.98
CA GLY A 253 12.89 -14.02 -26.53
C GLY A 253 13.62 -12.69 -26.27
N GLN A 254 12.92 -11.57 -26.49
CA GLN A 254 13.48 -10.23 -26.27
C GLN A 254 13.23 -9.76 -24.83
N THR A 255 14.29 -9.45 -24.08
CA THR A 255 14.16 -8.91 -22.72
C THR A 255 13.75 -7.43 -22.73
N ILE A 256 12.64 -7.11 -22.05
CA ILE A 256 12.09 -5.76 -21.88
C ILE A 256 12.19 -5.36 -20.40
N ARG A 257 12.98 -4.32 -20.10
CA ARG A 257 13.15 -3.79 -18.73
C ARG A 257 11.97 -2.90 -18.34
N ARG A 258 11.42 -3.08 -17.13
CA ARG A 258 10.34 -2.27 -16.57
C ARG A 258 10.65 -1.93 -15.10
N GLY A 259 11.22 -0.75 -14.86
CA GLY A 259 11.62 -0.32 -13.51
C GLY A 259 12.68 -1.25 -12.91
N GLN A 260 12.45 -1.74 -11.69
CA GLN A 260 13.34 -2.71 -11.01
C GLN A 260 13.15 -4.16 -11.51
N GLY A 261 12.21 -4.43 -12.43
CA GLY A 261 11.93 -5.77 -12.97
C GLY A 261 12.09 -5.84 -14.49
N TYR A 262 11.84 -7.03 -15.05
CA TYR A 262 11.86 -7.25 -16.49
C TYR A 262 10.79 -8.28 -16.91
N SER A 263 10.54 -8.34 -18.22
CA SER A 263 9.77 -9.41 -18.87
C SER A 263 10.47 -9.85 -20.14
N VAL A 264 10.35 -11.12 -20.51
CA VAL A 264 10.87 -11.66 -21.77
C VAL A 264 9.70 -11.78 -22.74
N ARG A 265 9.75 -11.08 -23.87
CA ARG A 265 8.77 -11.23 -24.94
C ARG A 265 9.12 -12.47 -25.75
N VAL A 266 8.27 -13.50 -25.65
CA VAL A 266 8.48 -14.80 -26.28
C VAL A 266 7.46 -14.99 -27.40
N THR A 267 7.94 -15.35 -28.58
CA THR A 267 7.12 -15.74 -29.73
C THR A 267 7.28 -17.24 -29.92
N ALA A 268 6.28 -18.01 -29.52
CA ALA A 268 6.35 -19.46 -29.51
C ALA A 268 4.96 -20.09 -29.72
N PRO A 269 4.89 -21.37 -30.12
CA PRO A 269 3.63 -22.09 -30.19
C PRO A 269 2.88 -22.06 -28.85
N VAL A 270 1.54 -22.09 -28.90
CA VAL A 270 0.69 -22.05 -27.70
C VAL A 270 0.99 -23.22 -26.75
N SER A 271 1.36 -24.39 -27.27
CA SER A 271 1.78 -25.52 -26.41
C SER A 271 3.01 -25.20 -25.57
N VAL A 272 3.98 -24.45 -26.10
CA VAL A 272 5.18 -24.04 -25.38
C VAL A 272 4.82 -23.07 -24.26
N HIS A 273 3.93 -22.11 -24.53
CA HIS A 273 3.42 -21.19 -23.50
C HIS A 273 2.61 -21.93 -22.41
N ALA A 274 1.85 -22.96 -22.77
CA ALA A 274 1.15 -23.80 -21.80
C ALA A 274 2.11 -24.57 -20.91
N ALA A 275 3.18 -25.14 -21.48
CA ALA A 275 4.24 -25.81 -20.72
C ALA A 275 4.95 -24.84 -19.76
N MET A 276 5.14 -23.57 -20.13
CA MET A 276 5.71 -22.55 -19.21
C MET A 276 4.84 -22.32 -17.96
N ILE A 277 3.51 -22.38 -18.11
CA ILE A 277 2.58 -22.24 -16.97
C ILE A 277 2.71 -23.46 -16.06
N GLU A 278 2.67 -24.67 -16.62
CA GLU A 278 2.73 -25.92 -15.86
C GLU A 278 4.03 -26.02 -15.04
N HIS A 279 5.18 -25.80 -15.68
CA HIS A 279 6.48 -25.84 -15.01
C HIS A 279 6.66 -24.76 -13.94
N SER A 280 5.96 -23.64 -14.04
CA SER A 280 6.09 -22.53 -13.08
C SER A 280 5.10 -22.58 -11.91
N ALA A 281 4.09 -23.45 -11.97
CA ALA A 281 3.00 -23.49 -10.99
C ALA A 281 3.48 -23.83 -9.57
N THR A 282 4.22 -24.92 -9.39
CA THR A 282 4.56 -25.44 -8.05
C THR A 282 5.50 -24.52 -7.27
N ALA A 283 6.53 -23.97 -7.92
CA ALA A 283 7.55 -23.15 -7.25
C ALA A 283 7.07 -21.72 -6.98
N LEU A 284 6.38 -21.10 -7.94
CA LEU A 284 5.96 -19.69 -7.79
C LEU A 284 4.79 -19.51 -6.83
N MET A 285 4.04 -20.58 -6.52
CA MET A 285 2.96 -20.52 -5.53
C MET A 285 3.44 -20.34 -4.08
N GLN A 286 4.73 -20.53 -3.82
CA GLN A 286 5.32 -20.45 -2.47
C GLN A 286 5.51 -19.00 -1.94
N SER A 287 5.42 -17.97 -2.80
CA SER A 287 5.57 -16.57 -2.37
C SER A 287 4.45 -15.67 -2.92
N PRO A 288 4.05 -14.58 -2.22
CA PRO A 288 3.07 -13.63 -2.76
C PRO A 288 3.48 -13.01 -4.11
N ALA A 289 4.77 -12.75 -4.31
CA ALA A 289 5.30 -12.20 -5.55
C ALA A 289 5.25 -13.22 -6.70
N GLY A 290 5.62 -14.48 -6.44
CA GLY A 290 5.52 -15.58 -7.41
C GLY A 290 4.07 -15.85 -7.82
N ARG A 291 3.13 -15.92 -6.86
CA ARG A 291 1.69 -16.08 -7.15
C ARG A 291 1.15 -14.99 -8.08
N LYS A 292 1.59 -13.75 -7.89
CA LYS A 292 1.23 -12.64 -8.77
C LYS A 292 1.85 -12.79 -10.16
N ALA A 293 3.12 -13.17 -10.25
CA ALA A 293 3.82 -13.35 -11.52
C ALA A 293 3.22 -14.49 -12.36
N HIS A 294 2.96 -15.65 -11.74
CA HIS A 294 2.33 -16.80 -12.40
C HIS A 294 0.93 -16.46 -12.93
N ARG A 295 0.08 -15.81 -12.12
CA ARG A 295 -1.25 -15.35 -12.58
C ARG A 295 -1.16 -14.40 -13.76
N ILE A 296 -0.27 -13.39 -13.70
CA ILE A 296 -0.07 -12.46 -14.81
C ILE A 296 0.35 -13.18 -16.09
N HIS A 297 1.21 -14.19 -15.99
CA HIS A 297 1.64 -14.97 -17.14
C HIS A 297 0.48 -15.81 -17.70
N SER A 298 -0.23 -16.54 -16.84
CA SER A 298 -1.40 -17.35 -17.20
C SER A 298 -2.48 -16.52 -17.91
N ASP A 299 -2.85 -15.37 -17.35
CA ASP A 299 -3.84 -14.47 -17.94
C ASP A 299 -3.44 -14.01 -19.36
N ARG A 300 -2.15 -13.77 -19.60
CA ARG A 300 -1.62 -13.35 -20.91
C ARG A 300 -1.65 -14.48 -21.93
N VAL A 301 -1.27 -15.70 -21.53
CA VAL A 301 -1.32 -16.87 -22.41
C VAL A 301 -2.77 -17.18 -22.77
N THR A 302 -3.68 -17.17 -21.80
CA THR A 302 -5.12 -17.37 -22.04
C THR A 302 -5.66 -16.33 -23.01
N SER A 303 -5.31 -15.05 -22.83
CA SER A 303 -5.71 -13.98 -23.75
C SER A 303 -5.15 -14.19 -25.17
N ALA A 304 -3.95 -14.74 -25.31
CA ALA A 304 -3.33 -15.00 -26.60
C ALA A 304 -3.95 -16.23 -27.31
N ARG A 305 -4.39 -17.24 -26.54
CA ARG A 305 -5.12 -18.41 -27.05
C ARG A 305 -6.48 -18.04 -27.62
N THR A 306 -7.15 -17.04 -27.05
CA THR A 306 -8.44 -16.55 -27.54
C THR A 306 -8.33 -15.58 -28.71
N ALA A 307 -7.11 -15.16 -29.08
CA ALA A 307 -6.86 -14.16 -30.12
C ALA A 307 -6.20 -14.74 -31.40
N SER A 308 -5.83 -16.02 -31.40
CA SER A 308 -5.32 -16.78 -32.56
C SER A 308 -6.39 -17.72 -33.07
#